data_AF-A0A2V5WRB4-F1
#
_entry.id   AF-A0A2V5WRB4-F1
#
_cell.length_a   1.000
_cell.length_b   1.000
_cell.length_c   1.000
_cell.angle_alpha   90.00
_cell.angle_beta   90.00
_cell.angle_gamma   90.00
#
_symmetry.space_group_name_H-M   'P 1'
#
loop_
_entity.id
_entity.type
_entity.pdbx_description
1 polymer ?
#
loop_
_entity_poly.entity_id
_entity_poly.type
_entity_poly.pdbx_seq_one_letter_code
_entity_poly.pdbx_strand_id
1 'polypeptide(L)'
;MNDEARMTNDENIETKRVVVPGRLVSSFVICVLALIFALAGCNSSKRLTKANVDEVAEGMSRKQVESILGLPTTVDSKDAQLKRTTYVYVQGKESVTIVFKEDKVQSKASTLSE
;
A
#
# COMPACT_ATOMS: atom_id res chain seq x y z
N MET A 1 62.46 -2.50 -4.81
CA MET A 1 61.30 -2.53 -5.71
C MET A 1 60.15 -1.87 -4.97
N ASN A 2 59.88 -0.60 -5.31
CA ASN A 2 58.68 -0.16 -6.06
C ASN A 2 57.44 -0.17 -5.15
N ASP A 3 56.62 0.86 -4.97
CA ASP A 3 56.54 2.25 -5.42
C ASP A 3 55.53 2.94 -4.48
N GLU A 4 55.69 4.25 -4.33
CA GLU A 4 54.64 5.14 -3.81
C GLU A 4 53.31 4.97 -4.56
N ALA A 5 52.18 5.07 -3.87
CA ALA A 5 51.12 6.02 -4.25
C ALA A 5 49.89 5.99 -3.32
N ARG A 6 49.64 7.19 -2.79
CA ARG A 6 48.34 7.89 -2.76
C ARG A 6 47.24 7.34 -1.85
N MET A 7 47.02 8.03 -0.72
CA MET A 7 46.10 9.19 -0.59
C MET A 7 44.63 8.75 -0.62
N THR A 8 44.00 8.64 0.56
CA THR A 8 43.19 9.69 1.20
C THR A 8 41.93 10.03 0.40
N ASN A 9 40.77 9.71 0.98
CA ASN A 9 39.76 10.68 1.41
C ASN A 9 38.45 9.91 1.64
N ASP A 10 38.37 9.26 2.80
CA ASP A 10 37.08 8.85 3.35
C ASP A 10 36.47 10.14 3.92
N GLU A 11 35.52 10.70 3.17
CA GLU A 11 34.87 11.95 3.48
C GLU A 11 34.01 11.75 4.73
N ASN A 12 34.59 12.18 5.84
CA ASN A 12 33.92 12.72 7.01
C ASN A 12 32.65 13.48 6.62
N ILE A 13 31.48 12.91 6.94
CA ILE A 13 30.38 13.70 7.49
C ILE A 13 29.94 13.05 8.80
N GLU A 14 30.70 13.40 9.82
CA GLU A 14 30.23 13.60 11.19
C GLU A 14 28.83 14.22 11.19
N THR A 15 27.84 13.48 11.71
CA THR A 15 26.70 14.14 12.36
C THR A 15 26.33 13.39 13.63
N LYS A 16 27.05 13.79 14.68
CA LYS A 16 26.61 13.86 16.07
C LYS A 16 26.21 12.55 16.74
N ARG A 17 27.19 12.04 17.49
CA ARG A 17 27.00 11.19 18.66
C ARG A 17 25.90 11.77 19.55
N VAL A 18 24.73 11.12 19.56
CA VAL A 18 23.86 11.16 20.73
C VAL A 18 24.52 10.24 21.76
N VAL A 19 25.36 10.83 22.61
CA VAL A 19 25.89 10.15 23.79
C VAL A 19 24.72 9.95 24.75
N VAL A 20 24.15 8.76 24.76
CA VAL A 20 23.40 8.24 25.91
C VAL A 20 24.25 7.15 26.54
N PRO A 21 24.96 7.46 27.64
CA PRO A 21 25.77 6.47 28.30
C PRO A 21 24.88 5.56 29.13
N GLY A 22 25.06 4.27 28.91
CA GLY A 22 25.09 3.34 30.03
C GLY A 22 23.76 2.70 30.44
N ARG A 23 23.88 1.38 30.55
CA ARG A 23 23.29 0.53 31.59
C ARG A 23 21.81 0.17 31.38
N LEU A 24 21.68 -1.01 30.78
CA LEU A 24 20.83 -2.09 31.30
C LEU A 24 19.36 -1.73 31.50
N VAL A 25 18.67 -1.34 30.44
CA VAL A 25 17.21 -1.46 30.42
C VAL A 25 16.74 -2.04 29.10
N SER A 26 15.92 -3.08 29.26
CA SER A 26 14.78 -3.34 28.40
C SER A 26 14.99 -4.25 27.19
N SER A 27 15.11 -5.55 27.47
CA SER A 27 14.67 -6.63 26.56
C SER A 27 13.22 -6.49 26.07
N PHE A 28 12.44 -5.52 26.56
CA PHE A 28 11.08 -5.24 26.10
C PHE A 28 11.01 -4.29 24.90
N VAL A 29 12.02 -3.43 24.68
CA VAL A 29 11.97 -2.43 23.59
C VAL A 29 12.26 -3.07 22.22
N ILE A 30 13.04 -4.14 22.18
CA ILE A 30 13.40 -4.85 20.94
C ILE A 30 12.18 -5.61 20.37
N CYS A 31 11.34 -6.19 21.23
CA CYS A 31 10.10 -6.86 20.81
C CYS A 31 9.07 -5.88 20.23
N VAL A 32 8.97 -4.67 20.80
CA VAL A 32 8.04 -3.65 20.31
C VAL A 32 8.48 -3.10 18.95
N LEU A 33 9.78 -2.96 18.70
CA LEU A 33 10.30 -2.52 17.39
C LEU A 33 10.07 -3.55 16.27
N ALA A 34 10.18 -4.85 16.58
CA ALA A 34 9.92 -5.92 15.59
C ALA A 34 8.43 -6.00 15.18
N LEU A 35 7.51 -5.67 16.10
CA LEU A 35 6.06 -5.61 15.82
C LEU A 35 5.68 -4.47 14.87
N ILE A 36 6.40 -3.34 14.90
CA ILE A 36 6.12 -2.20 14.02
C ILE A 36 6.55 -2.48 12.57
N PHE A 37 7.62 -3.26 12.36
CA PHE A 37 8.06 -3.65 11.02
C PHE A 37 7.17 -4.73 10.35
N ALA A 38 6.40 -5.50 11.13
CA ALA A 38 5.47 -6.49 10.59
C ALA A 38 4.23 -5.87 9.90
N LEU A 39 3.90 -4.61 10.20
CA LEU A 39 2.77 -3.90 9.56
C LEU A 39 3.13 -3.29 8.20
N ALA A 40 4.43 -3.21 7.86
CA ALA A 40 4.86 -2.73 6.54
C ALA A 40 4.78 -3.83 5.45
N GLY A 41 4.50 -5.08 5.85
CA GLY A 41 4.57 -6.26 5.00
C GLY A 41 3.24 -6.98 4.81
N CYS A 42 2.15 -6.27 4.51
CA CYS A 42 0.95 -6.90 3.93
C CYS A 42 0.07 -5.89 3.19
N ASN A 43 0.61 -5.20 2.19
CA ASN A 43 -0.20 -4.87 1.03
C ASN A 43 -0.49 -6.20 0.30
N SER A 44 -1.36 -7.03 0.86
CA SER A 44 -2.02 -8.11 0.11
C SER A 44 -2.93 -7.40 -0.88
N SER A 45 -2.34 -6.92 -1.98
CA SER A 45 -3.06 -6.59 -3.19
C SER A 45 -3.73 -7.89 -3.63
N LYS A 46 -4.95 -8.13 -3.13
CA LYS A 46 -5.79 -9.23 -3.58
C LYS A 46 -5.77 -9.17 -5.09
N ARG A 47 -5.35 -10.27 -5.71
CA ARG A 47 -5.20 -10.30 -7.17
C ARG A 47 -6.59 -10.02 -7.74
N LEU A 48 -6.71 -8.92 -8.46
CA LEU A 48 -7.83 -8.60 -9.34
C LEU A 48 -7.91 -9.74 -10.37
N THR A 49 -8.82 -10.68 -10.14
CA THR A 49 -9.08 -11.83 -11.00
C THR A 49 -10.54 -11.79 -11.40
N LYS A 50 -10.89 -12.38 -12.55
CA LYS A 50 -12.27 -12.38 -13.04
C LYS A 50 -13.25 -12.95 -12.02
N ALA A 51 -12.89 -14.04 -11.34
CA ALA A 51 -13.70 -14.65 -10.27
C ALA A 51 -14.07 -13.64 -9.17
N ASN A 52 -13.09 -12.90 -8.64
CA ASN A 52 -13.34 -11.91 -7.58
C ASN A 52 -14.20 -10.73 -8.09
N VAL A 53 -14.08 -10.35 -9.36
CA VAL A 53 -14.88 -9.25 -9.96
C VAL A 53 -16.31 -9.70 -10.26
N ASP A 54 -16.50 -10.98 -10.60
CA ASP A 54 -17.81 -11.59 -10.74
C ASP A 54 -18.55 -11.65 -9.39
N GLU A 55 -17.84 -11.86 -8.28
CA GLU A 55 -18.42 -11.78 -6.93
C GLU A 55 -18.94 -10.38 -6.56
N VAL A 56 -18.43 -9.32 -7.20
CA VAL A 56 -18.96 -7.97 -6.96
C VAL A 56 -20.28 -7.78 -7.70
N ALA A 57 -21.34 -7.65 -6.92
CA ALA A 57 -22.70 -7.42 -7.41
C ALA A 57 -23.18 -5.98 -7.14
N GLU A 58 -24.16 -5.55 -7.92
CA GLU A 58 -24.89 -4.31 -7.67
C GLU A 58 -25.50 -4.31 -6.26
N GLY A 59 -25.53 -3.15 -5.61
CA GLY A 59 -26.04 -3.01 -4.24
C GLY A 59 -25.05 -3.32 -3.12
N MET A 60 -23.89 -3.94 -3.41
CA MET A 60 -22.83 -4.18 -2.42
C MET A 60 -22.26 -2.86 -1.88
N SER A 61 -21.88 -2.84 -0.60
CA SER A 61 -21.22 -1.67 -0.01
C SER A 61 -19.77 -1.54 -0.44
N ARG A 62 -19.21 -0.32 -0.37
CA ARG A 62 -17.78 -0.07 -0.64
C ARG A 62 -16.86 -1.01 0.14
N LYS A 63 -17.12 -1.17 1.44
CA LYS A 63 -16.35 -2.07 2.31
C LYS A 63 -16.41 -3.53 1.87
N GLN A 64 -17.56 -4.00 1.38
CA GLN A 64 -17.67 -5.36 0.85
C GLN A 64 -16.85 -5.52 -0.43
N VAL A 65 -16.94 -4.56 -1.33
CA VAL A 65 -16.12 -4.58 -2.56
C VAL A 65 -14.64 -4.53 -2.23
N GLU A 66 -14.21 -3.69 -1.30
CA GLU A 66 -12.83 -3.63 -0.82
C GLU A 66 -12.40 -4.93 -0.14
N SER A 67 -13.32 -5.62 0.53
CA SER A 67 -13.04 -6.93 1.12
C SER A 67 -12.81 -8.00 0.04
N ILE A 68 -13.52 -7.94 -1.09
CA ILE A 68 -13.42 -8.91 -2.19
C ILE A 68 -12.22 -8.59 -3.11
N LEU A 69 -12.09 -7.34 -3.55
CA LEU A 69 -11.09 -6.90 -4.54
C LEU A 69 -9.82 -6.33 -3.91
N GLY A 70 -9.86 -5.93 -2.64
CA GLY A 70 -8.78 -5.21 -1.98
C GLY A 70 -8.93 -3.69 -2.09
N LEU A 71 -7.86 -2.96 -1.79
CA LEU A 71 -7.84 -1.51 -1.88
C LEU A 71 -7.86 -1.07 -3.37
N PRO A 72 -8.65 -0.05 -3.73
CA PRO A 72 -8.62 0.52 -5.07
C PRO A 72 -7.30 1.24 -5.32
N THR A 73 -6.87 1.26 -6.58
CA THR A 73 -5.69 2.03 -7.02
C THR A 73 -5.99 3.52 -7.00
N THR A 74 -7.19 3.90 -7.43
CA THR A 74 -7.65 5.28 -7.46
C THR A 74 -9.07 5.37 -6.95
N VAL A 75 -9.33 6.37 -6.12
CA VAL A 75 -10.66 6.74 -5.65
C VAL A 75 -10.98 8.14 -6.17
N ASP A 76 -12.02 8.24 -6.97
CA ASP A 76 -12.56 9.52 -7.44
C ASP A 76 -13.90 9.78 -6.76
N SER A 77 -13.99 10.86 -5.98
CA SER A 77 -15.23 11.28 -5.30
C SER A 77 -15.64 12.69 -5.75
N LYS A 78 -15.42 13.03 -7.03
CA LYS A 78 -15.73 14.37 -7.56
C LYS A 78 -17.23 14.72 -7.50
N ASP A 79 -18.08 13.70 -7.42
CA ASP A 79 -19.53 13.82 -7.44
C ASP A 79 -20.14 13.79 -6.02
N ALA A 80 -19.57 14.55 -5.07
CA ALA A 80 -20.09 14.61 -3.70
C ALA A 80 -21.57 15.08 -3.64
N GLN A 81 -21.98 15.96 -4.57
CA GLN A 81 -23.38 16.40 -4.71
C GLN A 81 -24.32 15.26 -5.13
N LEU A 82 -23.84 14.31 -5.94
CA LEU A 82 -24.61 13.14 -6.39
C LEU A 82 -24.37 11.90 -5.51
N LYS A 83 -23.56 12.04 -4.44
CA LYS A 83 -23.08 10.95 -3.59
C LYS A 83 -22.51 9.78 -4.39
N ARG A 84 -21.83 10.09 -5.51
CA ARG A 84 -21.21 9.10 -6.38
C ARG A 84 -19.72 9.04 -6.10
N THR A 85 -19.21 7.83 -6.00
CA THR A 85 -17.79 7.55 -5.79
C THR A 85 -17.37 6.50 -6.80
N THR A 86 -16.29 6.72 -7.52
CA THR A 86 -15.76 5.78 -8.52
C THR A 86 -14.45 5.20 -8.00
N TYR A 87 -14.39 3.88 -7.91
CA TYR A 87 -13.17 3.15 -7.56
C TYR A 87 -12.60 2.53 -8.82
N VAL A 88 -11.30 2.72 -9.03
CA VAL A 88 -10.56 2.14 -10.14
C VAL A 88 -9.49 1.22 -9.58
N TYR A 89 -9.53 -0.03 -10.01
CA TYR A 89 -8.54 -1.05 -9.69
C TYR A 89 -7.71 -1.29 -10.94
N VAL A 90 -6.40 -1.12 -10.86
CA VAL A 90 -5.48 -1.34 -11.97
C VAL A 90 -4.55 -2.48 -11.62
N GLN A 91 -4.49 -3.48 -12.49
CA GLN A 91 -3.53 -4.58 -12.40
C GLN A 91 -2.82 -4.73 -13.74
N GLY A 92 -1.60 -4.20 -13.84
CA GLY A 92 -0.82 -4.25 -15.08
C GLY A 92 -1.51 -3.49 -16.21
N LYS A 93 -2.02 -4.22 -17.21
CA LYS A 93 -2.74 -3.65 -18.37
C LYS A 93 -4.26 -3.67 -18.20
N GLU A 94 -4.75 -4.38 -17.20
CA GLU A 94 -6.16 -4.58 -16.97
C GLU A 94 -6.64 -3.63 -15.88
N SER A 95 -7.90 -3.23 -15.98
CA SER A 95 -8.54 -2.36 -15.01
C SER A 95 -10.00 -2.71 -14.79
N VAL A 96 -10.46 -2.47 -13.57
CA VAL A 96 -11.86 -2.62 -13.16
C VAL A 96 -12.30 -1.31 -12.56
N THR A 97 -13.41 -0.78 -13.08
CA THR A 97 -14.03 0.46 -12.60
C THR A 97 -15.34 0.11 -11.94
N ILE A 98 -15.53 0.57 -10.70
CA ILE A 98 -16.73 0.35 -9.92
C ILE A 98 -17.28 1.71 -9.50
N VAL A 99 -18.52 1.99 -9.92
CA VAL A 99 -19.21 3.21 -9.58
C VAL A 99 -20.16 2.91 -8.43
N PHE A 100 -19.99 3.63 -7.34
CA PHE A 100 -20.86 3.59 -6.18
C PHE A 100 -21.77 4.81 -6.18
N LYS A 101 -23.03 4.63 -5.76
CA LYS A 101 -23.97 5.69 -5.45
C LYS A 101 -24.57 5.39 -4.09
N GLU A 102 -24.57 6.38 -3.20
CA GLU A 102 -25.10 6.21 -1.83
C GLU A 102 -24.44 5.01 -1.10
N ASP A 103 -23.12 4.87 -1.25
CA ASP A 103 -22.31 3.78 -0.69
C ASP A 103 -22.50 2.38 -1.32
N LYS A 104 -23.42 2.24 -2.28
CA LYS A 104 -23.74 0.97 -2.95
C LYS A 104 -23.23 0.90 -4.37
N VAL A 105 -22.80 -0.27 -4.83
CA VAL A 105 -22.42 -0.52 -6.23
C VAL A 105 -23.62 -0.22 -7.12
N GLN A 106 -23.42 0.69 -8.06
CA GLN A 106 -24.36 1.06 -9.11
C GLN A 106 -24.01 0.37 -10.42
N SER A 107 -22.72 0.36 -10.76
CA SER A 107 -22.25 -0.30 -11.98
C SER A 107 -20.81 -0.76 -11.86
N LYS A 108 -20.46 -1.78 -12.65
CA LYS A 108 -19.10 -2.30 -12.80
C LYS A 108 -18.71 -2.37 -14.27
N ALA A 109 -17.48 -2.02 -14.59
CA ALA A 109 -16.86 -2.22 -15.88
C ALA A 109 -15.51 -2.89 -15.68
N SER A 110 -15.21 -3.93 -16.46
CA SER A 110 -13.97 -4.68 -16.39
C SER A 110 -13.33 -4.75 -17.77
N THR A 111 -12.00 -4.58 -17.81
CA THR A 111 -11.17 -4.83 -18.98
C THR A 111 -10.28 -6.06 -18.80
N LEU A 112 -10.58 -6.88 -17.78
CA LEU A 112 -9.93 -8.18 -17.59
C LEU A 112 -10.26 -9.10 -18.77
N SER A 113 -9.25 -9.74 -19.34
CA SER A 113 -9.43 -10.71 -20.42
C SER A 113 -9.94 -12.05 -19.85
N GLU A 114 -10.75 -12.78 -20.62
CA GLU A 114 -11.31 -14.09 -20.21
C GLU A 114 -10.27 -15.20 -20.07
#